data_AF-A0AAW4PJC2-F1
#
_entry.id   AF-A0AAW4PJC2-F1
#
_cell.length_a   1.000
_cell.length_b   1.000
_cell.length_c   1.000
_cell.angle_alpha   90.00
_cell.angle_beta   90.00
_cell.angle_gamma   90.00
#
_symmetry.space_group_name_H-M   'P 1'
#
loop_
_entity.id
_entity.type
_entity.pdbx_description
1 polymer ?
#
loop_
_entity_poly.entity_id
_entity_poly.type
_entity_poly.pdbx_seq_one_letter_code
_entity_poly.pdbx_strand_id
1 'polypeptide(L)'
;MATTQANPQERIARNRLTQRPCFVGVDGDDAAHYWDSYEAAVVVVDANLNAEKFELVETPCQTLCDWCEHTRTKRGWDVGPHVGGSLVGDLVRGVEA
;
A
#
# COMPACT_ATOMS: atom_id res chain seq x y z
N MET A 1 -12.11 23.43 -1.15
CA MET A 1 -11.98 22.14 -1.84
C MET A 1 -10.56 22.04 -2.36
N ALA A 2 -9.66 21.40 -1.61
CA ALA A 2 -8.33 21.13 -2.11
C ALA A 2 -8.44 19.99 -3.12
N THR A 3 -8.42 20.30 -4.41
CA THR A 3 -8.02 19.31 -5.41
C THR A 3 -6.54 19.07 -5.16
N THR A 4 -6.21 18.18 -4.22
CA THR A 4 -4.86 17.66 -4.06
C THR A 4 -4.46 17.20 -5.45
N GLN A 5 -3.51 17.91 -6.07
CA GLN A 5 -2.86 17.46 -7.29
C GLN A 5 -2.54 15.98 -7.08
N ALA A 6 -3.17 15.10 -7.84
CA ALA A 6 -2.92 13.67 -7.72
C ALA A 6 -1.41 13.49 -7.83
N ASN A 7 -0.78 13.08 -6.72
CA ASN A 7 0.65 12.93 -6.70
C ASN A 7 1.01 11.94 -7.84
N PRO A 8 2.12 12.17 -8.55
CA PRO A 8 2.45 11.38 -9.75
C PRO A 8 2.49 9.88 -9.43
N GLN A 9 2.87 9.50 -8.20
CA GLN A 9 2.89 8.14 -7.70
C GLN A 9 1.48 7.51 -7.64
N GLU A 10 0.48 8.21 -7.10
CA GLU A 10 -0.91 7.78 -6.97
C GLU A 10 -1.54 7.62 -8.34
N ARG A 11 -1.22 8.53 -9.28
CA ARG A 11 -1.68 8.39 -10.66
C ARG A 11 -1.13 7.12 -11.30
N ILE A 12 0.12 6.76 -11.03
CA ILE A 12 0.71 5.53 -11.58
C ILE A 12 0.09 4.30 -10.91
N ALA A 13 -0.08 4.31 -9.58
CA ALA A 13 -0.75 3.24 -8.86
C ALA A 13 -2.17 2.99 -9.37
N ARG A 14 -2.95 4.06 -9.62
CA ARG A 14 -4.29 3.97 -10.23
C ARG A 14 -4.32 3.40 -11.64
N ASN A 15 -3.23 3.50 -12.41
CA ASN A 15 -3.14 2.87 -13.74
C ASN A 15 -2.77 1.39 -13.66
N ARG A 16 -2.22 0.94 -12.51
CA ARG A 16 -1.76 -0.43 -12.29
C ARG A 16 -2.78 -1.29 -11.55
N LEU A 17 -3.69 -0.64 -10.83
CA LEU A 17 -4.73 -1.28 -10.03
C LEU A 17 -6.10 -1.02 -10.65
N THR A 18 -6.97 -2.01 -10.52
CA THR A 18 -8.30 -2.03 -11.11
C THR A 18 -9.24 -1.09 -10.38
N GLN A 19 -9.09 -0.98 -9.05
CA GLN A 19 -9.83 -0.01 -8.26
C GLN A 19 -8.97 1.16 -7.83
N ARG A 20 -9.61 2.11 -7.16
CA ARG A 20 -8.93 3.28 -6.62
C ARG A 20 -8.08 2.82 -5.43
N PRO A 21 -6.74 2.87 -5.51
CA PRO A 21 -5.88 2.38 -4.45
C PRO A 21 -6.04 3.21 -3.18
N CYS A 22 -5.92 2.53 -2.04
CA CYS A 22 -5.73 3.16 -0.75
C CYS A 22 -4.25 3.46 -0.52
N PHE A 23 -3.91 4.69 -0.14
CA PHE A 23 -2.54 5.03 0.22
C PHE A 23 -2.18 4.38 1.56
N VAL A 24 -1.09 3.62 1.58
CA VAL A 24 -0.61 2.90 2.76
C VAL A 24 0.41 3.76 3.50
N GLY A 25 1.46 4.23 2.83
CA GLY A 25 2.56 4.95 3.49
C GLY A 25 3.77 5.10 2.57
N VAL A 26 4.84 5.70 3.08
CA VAL A 26 6.13 5.83 2.36
C VAL A 26 7.20 5.10 3.15
N ASP A 27 7.87 4.13 2.53
CA ASP A 27 8.95 3.41 3.20
C ASP A 27 10.23 4.25 3.29
N GLY A 28 11.26 3.72 3.97
CA GLY A 28 12.54 4.41 4.16
C GLY A 28 13.31 4.74 2.87
N ASP A 29 12.93 4.16 1.74
CA ASP A 29 13.50 4.42 0.41
C ASP A 29 12.71 5.48 -0.40
N ASP A 30 11.81 6.23 0.25
CA ASP A 30 10.91 7.20 -0.38
C ASP A 30 9.91 6.56 -1.38
N ALA A 31 9.64 5.24 -1.27
CA ALA A 31 8.67 4.58 -2.12
C ALA A 31 7.27 4.57 -1.51
N ALA A 32 6.31 5.10 -2.26
CA ALA A 32 4.92 5.20 -1.88
C ALA A 32 4.20 3.86 -2.12
N HIS A 33 3.59 3.35 -1.06
CA HIS A 33 2.86 2.09 -1.06
C HIS A 33 1.36 2.34 -1.20
N TYR A 34 0.74 1.62 -2.14
CA TYR A 34 -0.68 1.71 -2.45
C TYR A 34 -1.31 0.32 -2.43
N TRP A 35 -2.46 0.19 -1.79
CA TRP A 35 -3.15 -1.07 -1.61
C TRP A 35 -4.47 -1.12 -2.37
N ASP A 36 -4.76 -2.25 -2.99
CA ASP A 36 -6.07 -2.59 -3.57
C ASP A 36 -6.65 -3.80 -2.84
N SER A 37 -7.80 -3.61 -2.19
CA SER A 37 -8.48 -4.70 -1.46
C SER A 37 -9.21 -5.68 -2.35
N TYR A 38 -9.53 -5.31 -3.60
CA TYR A 38 -10.27 -6.15 -4.53
C TYR A 38 -9.35 -7.19 -5.19
N GLU A 39 -8.17 -6.76 -5.61
CA GLU A 39 -7.13 -7.64 -6.17
C GLU A 39 -6.21 -8.23 -5.09
N ALA A 40 -6.35 -7.79 -3.84
CA ALA A 40 -5.42 -8.11 -2.75
C ALA A 40 -3.95 -7.87 -3.15
N ALA A 41 -3.68 -6.70 -3.74
CA ALA A 41 -2.38 -6.36 -4.31
C ALA A 41 -1.86 -5.01 -3.80
N VAL A 42 -0.55 -4.92 -3.59
CA VAL A 42 0.16 -3.69 -3.26
C VAL A 42 0.93 -3.20 -4.48
N VAL A 43 0.78 -1.94 -4.84
CA VAL A 43 1.67 -1.25 -5.77
C VAL A 43 2.62 -0.36 -5.00
N VAL A 44 3.91 -0.56 -5.21
CA VAL A 44 4.97 0.29 -4.68
C VAL A 44 5.44 1.19 -5.80
N VAL A 45 5.49 2.50 -5.56
CA VAL A 45 5.97 3.48 -6.52
C VAL A 45 7.15 4.24 -5.93
N ASP A 46 8.34 4.05 -6.50
CA ASP A 46 9.56 4.67 -6.00
C ASP A 46 9.68 6.16 -6.39
N ALA A 47 10.69 6.84 -5.87
CA ALA A 47 10.96 8.26 -6.17
C ALA A 47 11.24 8.51 -7.67
N ASN A 48 11.75 7.52 -8.40
CA ASN A 48 11.95 7.57 -9.85
C ASN A 48 10.67 7.21 -10.64
N LEU A 49 9.53 7.09 -9.97
CA LEU A 49 8.22 6.79 -10.57
C LEU A 49 8.13 5.42 -11.25
N ASN A 50 8.98 4.45 -10.88
CA ASN A 50 8.78 3.06 -11.25
C ASN A 50 7.77 2.45 -10.31
N ALA A 51 6.80 1.76 -10.88
CA ALA A 51 5.77 1.08 -10.13
C ALA A 51 5.90 -0.42 -10.29
N GLU A 52 6.01 -1.11 -9.16
CA GLU A 52 6.01 -2.56 -9.06
C GLU A 52 4.72 -3.00 -8.36
N LYS A 53 4.01 -3.94 -8.98
CA LYS A 53 2.81 -4.56 -8.41
C LYS A 53 3.21 -5.87 -7.75
N PHE A 54 2.78 -6.05 -6.51
CA PHE A 54 2.95 -7.26 -5.72
C PHE A 54 1.59 -7.78 -5.32
N GLU A 55 1.21 -8.94 -5.84
CA GLU A 55 0.01 -9.64 -5.41
C GLU A 55 0.32 -10.37 -4.11
N LEU A 56 -0.47 -10.15 -3.06
CA LEU A 56 -0.18 -10.75 -1.75
C LEU A 56 -0.15 -12.28 -1.83
N VAL A 57 -0.99 -12.87 -2.68
CA VAL A 57 -1.03 -14.32 -2.91
C VAL A 57 0.27 -14.88 -3.51
N GLU A 58 1.03 -14.08 -4.25
CA GLU A 58 2.31 -14.47 -4.84
C GLU A 58 3.49 -14.17 -3.91
N THR A 59 3.25 -13.39 -2.85
CA THR A 59 4.24 -13.10 -1.82
C THR A 59 4.04 -14.02 -0.61
N PRO A 60 5.06 -14.23 0.24
CA PRO A 60 4.87 -14.87 1.54
C PRO A 60 3.93 -14.06 2.46
N CYS A 61 3.56 -12.83 2.08
CA CYS A 61 2.70 -11.95 2.84
C CYS A 61 1.23 -12.23 2.55
N GLN A 62 0.58 -13.04 3.38
CA GLN A 62 -0.84 -13.39 3.21
C GLN A 62 -1.80 -12.22 3.47
N THR A 63 -1.33 -11.17 4.17
CA THR A 63 -2.16 -10.01 4.54
C THR A 63 -1.39 -8.71 4.34
N LEU A 64 -2.11 -7.60 4.21
CA LEU A 64 -1.52 -6.26 4.16
C LEU A 64 -0.71 -5.94 5.44
N CYS A 65 -1.08 -6.53 6.57
CA CYS A 65 -0.33 -6.41 7.82
C CYS A 65 1.04 -7.07 7.69
N ASP A 66 1.08 -8.30 7.16
CA ASP A 66 2.33 -9.03 6.92
C ASP A 66 3.23 -8.26 5.93
N TRP A 67 2.64 -7.73 4.84
CA TRP A 67 3.36 -6.86 3.92
C TRP A 67 3.95 -5.63 4.63
N CYS A 68 3.17 -5.00 5.48
CA CYS A 68 3.60 -3.82 6.22
C CYS A 68 4.75 -4.13 7.20
N GLU A 69 4.70 -5.25 7.90
CA GLU A 69 5.77 -5.72 8.79
C GLU A 69 7.02 -6.14 8.00
N HIS A 70 6.83 -6.79 6.85
CA HIS A 70 7.89 -7.19 5.94
C HIS A 70 8.65 -5.97 5.41
N THR A 71 7.93 -4.98 4.87
CA THR A 71 8.50 -3.72 4.38
C THR A 71 9.14 -2.93 5.52
N ARG A 72 8.48 -2.85 6.69
CA ARG A 72 9.06 -2.21 7.88
C ARG A 72 10.41 -2.82 8.26
N THR A 73 10.51 -4.14 8.24
CA THR A 73 11.73 -4.85 8.65
C THR A 73 12.85 -4.71 7.62
N LYS A 74 12.50 -4.73 6.33
CA LYS A 74 13.50 -4.65 5.24
C LYS A 74 13.95 -3.23 4.92
N ARG A 75 13.01 -2.30 4.80
CA ARG A 75 13.23 -0.94 4.29
C ARG A 75 12.95 0.16 5.32
N GLY A 76 12.20 -0.16 6.39
CA GLY A 76 11.72 0.84 7.33
C GLY A 76 10.53 1.64 6.79
N TRP A 77 9.95 2.50 7.63
CA TRP A 77 8.91 3.45 7.23
C TRP A 77 9.40 4.86 7.48
N ASP A 78 9.36 5.72 6.45
CA ASP A 78 9.58 7.16 6.59
C ASP A 78 8.27 7.86 7.01
N VAL A 79 7.21 7.60 6.23
CA VAL A 79 5.82 7.95 6.59
C VAL A 79 5.10 6.66 6.93
N GLY A 80 4.81 6.51 8.23
CA GLY A 80 4.22 5.31 8.79
C GLY A 80 2.97 4.82 8.05
N PRO A 81 2.72 3.50 8.06
CA PRO A 81 1.57 2.90 7.42
C PRO A 81 0.28 3.49 8.04
N HIS A 82 -0.50 4.24 7.27
CA HIS A 82 -1.88 4.64 7.60
C HIS A 82 -2.82 3.44 7.70
N VAL A 83 -2.33 2.24 7.39
CA VAL A 83 -2.93 0.95 7.74
C VAL A 83 -2.95 0.74 9.27
N GLY A 84 -2.17 1.49 10.06
CA GLY A 84 -2.13 1.41 11.52
C GLY A 84 -3.05 2.35 12.30
N GLY A 85 -4.00 3.06 11.66
CA GLY A 85 -4.95 3.93 12.35
C GLY A 85 -6.29 3.25 12.59
N SER A 86 -6.49 2.56 13.72
CA SER A 86 -7.75 1.94 14.18
C SER A 86 -8.49 0.98 13.22
N LEU A 87 -8.07 0.84 11.96
CA LEU A 87 -8.74 0.09 10.89
C LEU A 87 -8.16 -1.30 10.66
N VAL A 88 -6.91 -1.59 11.04
CA VAL A 88 -6.39 -2.99 11.04
C VAL A 88 -7.12 -3.86 12.06
N GLY A 89 -7.57 -3.30 13.18
CA GLY A 89 -8.48 -3.99 14.10
C GLY A 89 -9.87 -4.24 13.52
N ASP A 90 -10.31 -3.39 12.58
CA ASP A 90 -11.61 -3.49 11.93
C ASP A 90 -11.58 -4.40 10.68
N LEU A 91 -10.47 -4.41 9.93
CA LEU A 91 -10.28 -5.25 8.75
C LEU A 91 -10.02 -6.72 9.12
N VAL A 92 -9.29 -6.99 10.22
CA VAL A 92 -9.17 -8.35 10.77
C VAL A 92 -10.54 -8.87 11.24
N ARG A 93 -11.45 -8.01 11.73
CA ARG A 93 -12.84 -8.40 12.02
C ARG A 93 -13.72 -8.54 10.77
N GLY A 94 -13.34 -7.95 9.64
CA GLY A 94 -14.06 -8.07 8.37
C GLY A 94 -13.73 -9.33 7.57
N VAL A 95 -12.63 -10.04 7.90
CA VAL A 95 -12.23 -11.30 7.23
C VAL A 95 -12.64 -12.55 8.01
N GLU A 96 -13.20 -12.39 9.22
CA GLU A 96 -13.77 -13.47 10.06
C GLU A 96 -15.31 -13.38 10.20
N ALA A 97 -16.01 -12.85 9.19
CA ALA A 97 -17.47 -12.79 9.14
C ALA A 97 -18.05 -13.54 7.95
#